data_AF-A0A0R3TXG4-F1
#
_entry.id   AF-A0A0R3TXG4-F1
#
_cell.length_a   1.000
_cell.length_b   1.000
_cell.length_c   1.000
_cell.angle_alpha   90.00
_cell.angle_beta   90.00
_cell.angle_gamma   90.00
#
_symmetry.space_group_name_H-M   'P 1'
#
loop_
_entity.id
_entity.type
_entity.pdbx_description
1 polymer ?
#
loop_
_entity_poly.entity_id
_entity_poly.type
_entity_poly.pdbx_seq_one_letter_code
_entity_poly.pdbx_strand_id
1 'polypeptide(L)'
;MTPQEEFDKITEFANKLTGQLFFERYNRAQFEITLDILPKPGGSCKIFFSSSYPEIKPGWIVTFGRQVVDANFPVEVSTILQAFMCCMFVITKRLGEELPSTIIQFDPDFSELLNIRLPGLSVSTFFV
;
A
#
# COMPACT_ATOMS: atom_id res chain seq x y z
N MET A 1 16.59 6.85 -1.02
CA MET A 1 15.99 7.17 0.30
C MET A 1 16.36 6.06 1.25
N THR A 2 16.48 6.38 2.53
CA THR A 2 16.59 5.39 3.60
C THR A 2 15.21 4.83 3.95
N PRO A 3 15.11 3.63 4.56
CA PRO A 3 13.85 3.11 5.08
C PRO A 3 13.11 4.10 6.01
N GLN A 4 13.87 4.86 6.78
CA GLN A 4 13.34 5.86 7.71
C GLN A 4 12.66 7.00 6.95
N GLU A 5 13.29 7.55 5.91
CA GLU A 5 12.72 8.63 5.09
C GLU A 5 11.44 8.19 4.37
N GLU A 6 11.41 6.96 3.86
CA GLU A 6 10.22 6.40 3.22
C GLU A 6 9.08 6.19 4.23
N PHE A 7 9.41 5.69 5.43
CA PHE A 7 8.45 5.56 6.52
C PHE A 7 7.89 6.91 6.97
N ASP A 8 8.73 7.94 7.07
CA ASP A 8 8.31 9.28 7.49
C ASP A 8 7.31 9.88 6.49
N LYS A 9 7.52 9.67 5.18
CA LYS A 9 6.55 10.06 4.15
C LYS A 9 5.22 9.31 4.26
N ILE A 10 5.26 7.99 4.51
CA ILE A 10 4.05 7.17 4.71
C ILE A 10 3.30 7.67 5.95
N THR A 11 4.03 7.96 7.02
CA THR A 11 3.46 8.44 8.28
C THR A 11 2.89 9.84 8.15
N GLU A 12 3.57 10.75 7.45
CA GLU A 12 3.05 12.09 7.16
C GLU A 12 1.74 12.01 6.36
N PHE A 13 1.69 11.13 5.36
CA PHE A 13 0.47 10.88 4.60
C PHE A 13 -0.64 10.26 5.46
N ALA A 14 -0.32 9.21 6.24
CA ALA A 14 -1.28 8.56 7.13
C ALA A 14 -1.83 9.54 8.15
N ASN A 15 -0.99 10.42 8.71
CA ASN A 15 -1.38 11.45 9.66
C ASN A 15 -2.27 12.54 9.05
N LYS A 16 -2.00 12.93 7.79
CA LYS A 16 -2.86 13.85 7.03
C LYS A 16 -4.24 13.26 6.74
N LEU A 17 -4.35 11.93 6.66
CA LEU A 17 -5.61 11.22 6.39
C LEU A 17 -6.31 10.62 7.62
N THR A 18 -5.62 10.48 8.77
CA THR A 18 -6.25 10.17 10.05
C THR A 18 -7.21 11.29 10.40
N GLY A 19 -8.45 11.07 9.99
CA GLY A 19 -9.46 12.09 9.94
C GLY A 19 -10.71 11.58 9.23
N GLN A 20 -10.60 11.04 7.99
CA GLN A 20 -11.84 10.87 7.20
C GLN A 20 -11.98 9.72 6.18
N LEU A 21 -10.97 8.97 5.70
CA LEU A 21 -11.24 8.11 4.52
C LEU A 21 -10.68 6.66 4.51
N PHE A 22 -9.45 6.40 4.96
CA PHE A 22 -8.82 5.09 4.68
C PHE A 22 -8.26 4.33 5.88
N PHE A 23 -7.66 5.00 6.88
CA PHE A 23 -6.96 4.31 7.97
C PHE A 23 -7.42 4.74 9.37
N GLU A 24 -7.52 3.79 10.29
CA GLU A 24 -7.84 4.05 11.71
C GLU A 24 -6.58 4.20 12.56
N ARG A 25 -5.59 3.33 12.34
CA ARG A 25 -4.37 3.22 13.14
C ARG A 25 -3.21 2.76 12.26
N TYR A 26 -2.01 3.13 12.66
CA TYR A 26 -0.78 2.56 12.11
C TYR A 26 0.13 2.07 13.24
N ASN A 27 0.85 0.99 12.98
CA ASN A 27 1.88 0.45 13.87
C ASN A 27 3.17 0.26 13.08
N ARG A 28 4.30 0.54 13.72
CA ARG A 28 5.63 0.36 13.16
C ARG A 28 6.44 -0.58 14.04
N ALA A 29 6.89 -1.68 13.45
CA ALA A 29 7.97 -2.49 13.98
C ALA A 29 9.28 -2.22 13.21
N GLN A 30 10.38 -2.81 13.66
CA GLN A 30 11.71 -2.59 13.07
C GLN A 30 11.75 -2.83 11.55
N PHE A 31 10.97 -3.81 11.07
CA PHE A 31 10.97 -4.29 9.69
C PHE A 31 9.56 -4.43 9.11
N GLU A 32 8.57 -3.83 9.76
CA GLU A 32 7.17 -3.94 9.37
C GLU A 32 6.42 -2.62 9.62
N ILE A 33 5.54 -2.27 8.69
CA ILE A 33 4.54 -1.21 8.83
C ILE A 33 3.17 -1.86 8.67
N THR A 34 2.29 -1.68 9.65
CA THR A 34 0.90 -2.15 9.58
C THR A 34 -0.05 -0.96 9.62
N LEU A 35 -1.03 -0.93 8.72
CA LEU A 35 -2.07 0.10 8.59
C LEU A 35 -3.44 -0.56 8.65
N ASP A 36 -4.27 -0.19 9.62
CA ASP A 36 -5.64 -0.69 9.78
C ASP A 36 -6.60 0.12 8.91
N ILE A 37 -7.34 -0.54 8.02
CA ILE A 37 -8.22 0.09 7.02
C ILE A 37 -9.64 0.30 7.58
N LEU A 38 -10.35 1.37 7.19
CA LEU A 38 -11.73 1.69 7.61
C LEU A 38 -12.79 1.33 6.53
N PRO A 39 -14.07 1.08 6.91
CA PRO A 39 -14.61 0.89 8.26
C PRO A 39 -14.50 -0.58 8.75
N LYS A 40 -14.37 -0.80 10.07
CA LYS A 40 -14.23 -2.15 10.65
C LYS A 40 -15.38 -3.10 10.26
N PRO A 41 -15.09 -4.36 9.84
CA PRO A 41 -13.81 -5.06 10.04
C PRO A 41 -12.70 -4.73 9.04
N GLY A 42 -12.91 -3.82 8.07
CA GLY A 42 -11.89 -2.87 7.57
C GLY A 42 -10.73 -3.39 6.75
N GLY A 43 -10.05 -4.45 7.20
CA GLY A 43 -8.83 -4.96 6.61
C GLY A 43 -7.56 -4.33 7.19
N SER A 44 -6.40 -4.83 6.74
CA SER A 44 -5.09 -4.29 7.08
C SER A 44 -4.16 -4.31 5.88
N CYS A 45 -3.38 -3.25 5.67
CA CYS A 45 -2.19 -3.28 4.83
C CYS A 45 -0.97 -3.54 5.72
N LYS A 46 -0.08 -4.42 5.27
CA LYS A 46 1.21 -4.67 5.88
C LYS A 46 2.30 -4.50 4.85
N ILE A 47 3.39 -3.85 5.23
CA ILE A 47 4.60 -3.70 4.41
C ILE A 47 5.75 -4.27 5.22
N PHE A 48 6.51 -5.16 4.62
CA PHE A 48 7.62 -5.86 5.24
C PHE A 48 8.91 -5.50 4.49
N PHE A 49 9.99 -5.30 5.21
CA PHE A 49 11.32 -5.11 4.64
C PHE A 49 12.36 -5.81 5.52
N SER A 50 13.64 -5.74 5.20
CA SER A 50 14.68 -6.40 5.98
C SER A 50 15.87 -5.47 6.23
N SER A 51 16.80 -5.91 7.08
CA SER A 51 18.08 -5.23 7.28
C SER A 51 18.94 -5.16 6.02
N SER A 52 18.64 -5.99 5.03
CA SER A 52 19.31 -6.04 3.72
C SER A 52 18.54 -5.24 2.67
N TYR A 53 17.75 -4.24 3.06
CA TYR A 53 17.17 -3.28 2.13
C TYR A 53 18.22 -2.21 1.78
N PRO A 54 18.42 -1.88 0.49
CA PRO A 54 17.55 -2.19 -0.66
C PRO A 54 17.90 -3.46 -1.46
N GLU A 55 18.89 -4.25 -1.05
CA GLU A 55 19.30 -5.47 -1.79
C GLU A 55 18.17 -6.52 -1.86
N ILE A 56 17.40 -6.65 -0.78
CA ILE A 56 16.17 -7.44 -0.72
C ILE A 56 14.98 -6.48 -0.81
N LYS A 57 14.18 -6.66 -1.86
CA LYS A 57 12.99 -5.86 -2.14
C LYS A 57 11.94 -6.04 -1.03
N PRO A 58 11.17 -4.97 -0.72
CA PRO A 58 10.13 -5.05 0.29
C PRO A 58 8.95 -5.90 -0.21
N GLY A 59 8.24 -6.51 0.72
CA GLY A 59 6.97 -7.19 0.48
C GLY A 59 5.80 -6.37 0.99
N TRP A 60 4.60 -6.63 0.49
CA TRP A 60 3.37 -6.06 1.01
C TRP A 60 2.22 -7.04 0.92
N ILE A 61 1.25 -6.87 1.81
CA ILE A 61 0.03 -7.66 1.87
C ILE A 61 -1.12 -6.76 2.27
N VAL A 62 -2.23 -6.83 1.53
CA VAL A 62 -3.51 -6.25 1.93
C VAL A 62 -4.48 -7.37 2.25
N THR A 63 -5.03 -7.35 3.46
CA THR A 63 -6.04 -8.31 3.92
C THR A 63 -7.37 -7.61 4.09
N PHE A 64 -8.45 -8.22 3.61
CA PHE A 64 -9.83 -7.79 3.86
C PHE A 64 -10.69 -8.99 4.27
N GLY A 65 -10.98 -9.14 5.56
CA GLY A 65 -11.67 -10.33 6.07
C GLY A 65 -10.84 -11.59 5.81
N ARG A 66 -11.32 -12.49 4.94
CA ARG A 66 -10.60 -13.71 4.54
C ARG A 66 -9.78 -13.57 3.26
N GLN A 67 -9.90 -12.45 2.56
CA GLN A 67 -9.22 -12.22 1.28
C GLN A 67 -7.84 -11.60 1.52
N VAL A 68 -6.83 -12.12 0.84
CA VAL A 68 -5.44 -11.68 0.95
C VAL A 68 -4.94 -11.37 -0.46
N VAL A 69 -4.45 -10.15 -0.65
CA VAL A 69 -3.74 -9.71 -1.86
C VAL A 69 -2.31 -9.43 -1.47
N ASP A 70 -1.34 -10.06 -2.12
CA ASP A 70 0.07 -10.04 -1.72
C ASP A 70 1.03 -9.83 -2.91
N ALA A 71 2.30 -10.17 -2.69
CA ALA A 71 3.40 -10.07 -3.65
C ALA A 71 3.22 -10.88 -4.96
N ASN A 72 2.16 -11.70 -5.11
CA ASN A 72 1.77 -12.28 -6.41
C ASN A 72 1.14 -11.24 -7.36
N PHE A 73 1.00 -10.00 -6.92
CA PHE A 73 0.58 -8.88 -7.74
C PHE A 73 1.55 -8.67 -8.93
N PRO A 74 1.03 -8.40 -10.16
CA PRO A 74 1.83 -8.42 -11.39
C PRO A 74 2.77 -7.22 -11.55
N VAL A 75 2.97 -6.43 -10.49
CA VAL A 75 3.84 -5.25 -10.48
C VAL A 75 4.88 -5.45 -9.40
N GLU A 76 6.13 -5.52 -9.84
CA GLU A 76 7.28 -5.67 -8.94
C GLU A 76 7.56 -4.36 -8.21
N VAL A 77 7.69 -4.42 -6.89
CA VAL A 77 8.02 -3.28 -6.03
C VAL A 77 9.51 -3.26 -5.74
N SER A 78 10.13 -2.08 -5.79
CA SER A 78 11.55 -1.90 -5.48
C SER A 78 11.78 -1.06 -4.22
N THR A 79 10.77 -0.32 -3.75
CA THR A 79 10.86 0.56 -2.59
C THR A 79 9.70 0.37 -1.62
N ILE A 80 9.88 0.79 -0.36
CA ILE A 80 8.83 0.74 0.67
C ILE A 80 7.66 1.65 0.25
N LEU A 81 7.96 2.78 -0.38
CA LEU A 81 6.95 3.65 -0.99
C LEU A 81 6.16 2.94 -2.09
N GLN A 82 6.81 2.23 -3.02
CA GLN A 82 6.10 1.50 -4.06
C GLN A 82 5.22 0.38 -3.48
N ALA A 83 5.72 -0.32 -2.46
CA ALA A 83 4.93 -1.28 -1.69
C ALA A 83 3.70 -0.63 -1.03
N PHE A 84 3.86 0.57 -0.48
CA PHE A 84 2.75 1.36 0.04
C PHE A 84 1.76 1.81 -1.05
N MET A 85 2.27 2.23 -2.21
CA MET A 85 1.44 2.59 -3.36
C MET A 85 0.60 1.42 -3.85
N CYS A 86 1.17 0.20 -3.90
CA CYS A 86 0.42 -1.02 -4.20
C CYS A 86 -0.71 -1.26 -3.19
N CYS A 87 -0.41 -1.16 -1.88
CA CYS A 87 -1.45 -1.25 -0.85
C CYS A 87 -2.57 -0.25 -1.10
N MET A 88 -2.24 1.03 -1.28
CA MET A 88 -3.21 2.10 -1.50
C MET A 88 -4.04 1.87 -2.76
N PHE A 89 -3.41 1.41 -3.84
CA PHE A 89 -4.09 1.08 -5.09
C PHE A 89 -5.10 -0.05 -4.90
N VAL A 90 -4.73 -1.13 -4.21
CA VAL A 90 -5.65 -2.23 -3.91
C VAL A 90 -6.81 -1.75 -3.04
N ILE A 91 -6.52 -0.92 -2.03
CA ILE A 91 -7.53 -0.36 -1.12
C ILE A 91 -8.51 0.53 -1.89
N THR A 92 -8.03 1.49 -2.67
CA THR A 92 -8.89 2.43 -3.39
C THR A 92 -9.71 1.74 -4.46
N LYS A 93 -9.12 0.80 -5.21
CA LYS A 93 -9.89 -0.01 -6.18
C LYS A 93 -10.98 -0.85 -5.53
N ARG A 94 -10.74 -1.41 -4.33
CA ARG A 94 -11.78 -2.14 -3.59
C ARG A 94 -12.91 -1.22 -3.14
N LEU A 95 -12.58 -0.01 -2.71
CA LEU A 95 -13.55 0.98 -2.25
C LEU A 95 -14.25 1.73 -3.40
N GLY A 96 -13.85 1.50 -4.65
CA GLY A 96 -14.38 2.24 -5.82
C GLY A 96 -13.88 3.68 -5.90
N GLU A 97 -12.79 3.98 -5.20
CA GLU A 97 -12.19 5.31 -5.09
C GLU A 97 -10.97 5.45 -6.03
N GLU A 98 -10.61 6.68 -6.34
CA GLU A 98 -9.36 6.98 -7.05
C GLU A 98 -8.15 6.96 -6.12
N LEU A 99 -6.97 6.65 -6.67
CA LEU A 99 -5.73 6.74 -5.90
C LEU A 99 -5.46 8.22 -5.55
N PRO A 100 -5.24 8.58 -4.27
CA PRO A 100 -5.04 9.98 -3.90
C PRO A 100 -3.84 10.59 -4.62
N SER A 101 -3.98 11.84 -5.09
CA SER A 101 -2.91 12.55 -5.81
C SER A 101 -1.60 12.64 -5.02
N THR A 102 -1.69 12.73 -3.68
CA THR A 102 -0.52 12.70 -2.80
C THR A 102 0.26 11.38 -2.87
N ILE A 103 -0.42 10.25 -3.11
CA ILE A 103 0.22 8.95 -3.33
C ILE A 103 0.84 8.89 -4.72
N ILE A 104 0.14 9.40 -5.74
CA ILE A 104 0.66 9.46 -7.12
C ILE A 104 1.97 10.25 -7.16
N GLN A 105 2.08 11.32 -6.37
CA GLN A 105 3.29 12.15 -6.27
C GLN A 105 4.50 11.43 -5.67
N PHE A 106 4.34 10.28 -5.01
CA PHE A 106 5.49 9.51 -4.52
C PHE A 106 6.30 8.90 -5.64
N ASP A 107 5.62 8.41 -6.70
CA ASP A 107 6.25 7.84 -7.89
C ASP A 107 5.24 7.83 -9.06
N PRO A 108 5.15 8.91 -9.86
CA PRO A 108 4.17 9.03 -10.94
C PRO A 108 4.30 7.92 -11.99
N ASP A 109 5.53 7.54 -12.35
CA ASP A 109 5.81 6.50 -13.34
C ASP A 109 5.32 5.13 -12.84
N PHE A 110 5.54 4.84 -11.55
CA PHE A 110 5.02 3.62 -10.94
C PHE A 110 3.48 3.63 -10.86
N SER A 111 2.86 4.78 -10.58
CA SER A 111 1.40 4.91 -10.61
C SER A 111 0.82 4.65 -12.00
N GLU A 112 1.47 5.13 -13.06
CA GLU A 112 1.08 4.81 -14.44
C GLU A 112 1.20 3.31 -14.71
N LEU A 113 2.31 2.69 -14.29
CA LEU A 113 2.52 1.25 -14.41
C LEU A 113 1.43 0.43 -13.71
N LEU A 114 1.02 0.82 -12.50
CA LEU A 114 -0.07 0.17 -11.77
C LEU A 114 -1.38 0.19 -12.57
N ASN A 115 -1.71 1.32 -13.20
CA ASN A 115 -2.92 1.46 -14.01
C ASN A 115 -2.84 0.70 -15.35
N ILE A 116 -1.66 0.64 -15.98
CA ILE A 116 -1.45 -0.13 -17.22
C ILE A 116 -1.55 -1.63 -16.96
N ARG A 117 -0.95 -2.12 -15.88
CA ARG A 117 -0.89 -3.56 -15.56
C ARG A 117 -2.20 -4.08 -15.01
N LEU A 118 -3.05 -3.20 -14.47
CA LEU A 118 -4.35 -3.54 -13.92
C LEU A 118 -5.41 -2.54 -14.38
N PRO A 119 -5.81 -2.60 -15.68
CA PRO A 119 -6.94 -1.82 -16.16
C PRO A 119 -8.20 -2.23 -15.38
N GLY A 120 -9.08 -1.24 -15.15
CA GLY A 120 -10.25 -1.33 -14.27
C GLY A 120 -11.02 -2.66 -14.37
N LEU A 121 -11.52 -3.12 -13.21
CA LEU A 121 -12.20 -4.40 -12.93
C LEU A 121 -11.30 -5.64 -12.72
N SER A 122 -9.99 -5.58 -12.98
CA SER A 122 -9.08 -6.71 -12.70
C SER A 122 -8.67 -6.85 -11.23
N VAL A 123 -8.77 -5.78 -10.43
CA VAL A 123 -8.49 -5.91 -8.98
C VAL A 123 -9.60 -6.68 -8.26
N SER A 124 -10.86 -6.56 -8.73
CA SER A 124 -11.98 -7.36 -8.23
C SER A 124 -11.81 -8.86 -8.38
N THR A 125 -11.03 -9.31 -9.37
CA THR A 125 -10.73 -10.76 -9.54
C THR A 125 -9.69 -11.30 -8.55
N PHE A 126 -8.98 -10.45 -7.79
CA PHE A 126 -8.18 -10.90 -6.64
C PHE A 126 -9.01 -11.01 -5.35
N PHE A 127 -10.28 -10.59 -5.39
CA PHE A 127 -11.20 -10.61 -4.26
C PHE A 127 -12.29 -11.69 -4.41
N VAL A 128 -11.97 -12.84 -4.99
CA VAL A 128 -12.89 -14.00 -5.08
C VAL A 128 -12.89 -14.76 -3.76
#